data_AF-A0A2V8SMU8-F1
#
_entry.id   AF-A0A2V8SMU8-F1
#
_cell.length_a   1.000
_cell.length_b   1.000
_cell.length_c   1.000
_cell.angle_alpha   90.00
_cell.angle_beta   90.00
_cell.angle_gamma   90.00
#
_symmetry.space_group_name_H-M   'P 1'
#
loop_
_entity.id
_entity.type
_entity.pdbx_description
1 polymer ?
#
loop_
_entity_poly.entity_id
_entity_poly.type
_entity_poly.pdbx_seq_one_letter_code
_entity_poly.pdbx_strand_id
1 'polypeptide(L)'
;MNGDLKIDELWSLKLKPSDLYNIERWPSDKPATGGGHTYIQVPKRLVADVLAFLREAYPDKGVPVILEVNNRARPDLEAERLEFWEKSSGRMRIARQNRHGQARLRAWSPEMGFPSLEQYQDTGDAATLLDSIGGLHIYLARAADGTVWAGYTVGNPSEADSQLPFADILWGDSPGGYWRYEAPTK
;
A
#
# COMPACT_ATOMS: atom_id res chain seq x y z
N MET A 1 -22.24 -7.36 8.00
CA MET A 1 -21.23 -8.26 8.60
C MET A 1 -20.45 -7.46 9.64
N ASN A 2 -20.87 -7.51 10.91
CA ASN A 2 -20.18 -6.92 12.06
C ASN A 2 -19.51 -8.04 12.85
N GLY A 3 -18.50 -8.66 12.26
CA GLY A 3 -17.55 -9.49 13.00
C GLY A 3 -16.21 -8.78 12.96
N ASP A 4 -15.61 -8.52 14.12
CA ASP A 4 -14.25 -7.99 14.20
C ASP A 4 -13.34 -8.92 13.40
N LEU A 5 -12.80 -8.40 12.30
CA LEU A 5 -11.86 -9.12 11.47
C LEU A 5 -10.62 -9.39 12.34
N LYS A 6 -10.44 -10.64 12.77
CA LYS A 6 -9.23 -11.03 13.50
C LYS A 6 -8.07 -11.07 12.50
N ILE A 7 -7.17 -10.09 12.64
CA ILE A 7 -5.98 -9.94 11.81
C ILE A 7 -4.87 -10.81 12.41
N ASP A 8 -4.34 -11.73 11.61
CA ASP A 8 -3.22 -12.60 11.98
C ASP A 8 -1.88 -12.04 11.47
N GLU A 9 -1.89 -11.33 10.33
CA GLU A 9 -0.70 -10.70 9.76
C GLU A 9 -1.06 -9.34 9.16
N LEU A 10 -0.15 -8.38 9.24
CA LEU A 10 -0.28 -7.08 8.60
C LEU A 10 1.04 -6.67 7.97
N TRP A 11 0.99 -6.22 6.73
CA TRP A 11 2.07 -5.50 6.08
C TRP A 11 1.62 -4.09 5.72
N SER A 12 2.49 -3.11 5.91
CA SER A 12 2.19 -1.71 5.59
C SER A 12 3.37 -1.00 4.92
N LEU A 13 3.06 0.09 4.23
CA LEU A 13 4.04 0.97 3.62
C LEU A 13 3.57 2.42 3.67
N LYS A 14 4.37 3.31 4.25
CA LYS A 14 4.17 4.77 4.17
C LYS A 14 4.48 5.25 2.75
N LEU A 15 3.54 5.94 2.13
CA LEU A 15 3.75 6.55 0.82
C LEU A 15 4.53 7.87 0.96
N LYS A 16 5.50 8.07 0.09
CA LYS A 16 6.21 9.34 -0.05
C LYS A 16 5.48 10.26 -1.01
N PRO A 17 5.76 11.58 -0.98
CA PRO A 17 5.23 12.51 -1.98
C PRO A 17 5.47 12.05 -3.42
N SER A 18 6.66 11.52 -3.70
CA SER A 18 7.00 10.97 -5.02
C SER A 18 6.18 9.74 -5.40
N ASP A 19 5.81 8.89 -4.43
CA ASP A 19 4.99 7.71 -4.70
C ASP A 19 3.56 8.15 -5.04
N LEU A 20 2.96 9.04 -4.25
CA LEU A 20 1.63 9.59 -4.48
C LEU A 20 1.54 10.32 -5.82
N TYR A 21 2.49 11.23 -6.10
CA TYR A 21 2.56 11.92 -7.39
C TYR A 21 2.63 10.93 -8.56
N ASN A 22 3.49 9.92 -8.49
CA ASN A 22 3.68 8.95 -9.58
C ASN A 22 2.41 8.13 -9.89
N ILE A 23 1.64 7.76 -8.87
CA ILE A 23 0.39 7.03 -9.06
C ILE A 23 -0.76 7.94 -9.50
N GLU A 24 -0.73 9.23 -9.18
CA GLU A 24 -1.74 10.23 -9.59
C GLU A 24 -1.40 10.98 -10.88
N ARG A 25 -0.18 10.82 -11.41
CA ARG A 25 0.26 11.61 -12.57
C ARG A 25 -0.55 11.29 -13.82
N TRP A 26 -1.04 12.33 -14.49
CA TRP A 26 -1.72 12.21 -15.77
C TRP A 26 -0.75 11.89 -16.92
N PRO A 27 -1.17 11.13 -17.94
CA PRO A 27 -0.34 10.88 -19.12
C PRO A 27 0.11 12.15 -19.85
N SER A 28 -0.70 13.21 -19.83
CA SER A 28 -0.41 14.55 -20.39
C SER A 28 0.69 15.30 -19.63
N ASP A 29 0.90 14.97 -18.34
CA ASP A 29 1.85 15.64 -17.46
C ASP A 29 3.21 14.93 -17.44
N LYS A 30 3.45 14.04 -18.42
CA LYS A 30 4.73 13.34 -18.55
C LYS A 30 5.84 14.34 -18.89
N PRO A 31 6.94 14.38 -18.11
CA PRO A 31 8.09 15.20 -18.45
C PRO A 31 8.66 14.79 -19.82
N ALA A 32 9.17 15.77 -20.57
CA ALA A 32 9.80 15.55 -21.88
C ALA A 32 11.01 14.61 -21.83
N THR A 33 11.67 14.51 -20.67
CA THR A 33 12.75 13.56 -20.38
C THR A 33 12.41 12.77 -19.11
N GLY A 34 12.38 11.44 -19.21
CA GLY A 34 12.11 10.56 -18.07
C GLY A 34 10.62 10.46 -17.74
N GLY A 35 9.95 9.47 -18.34
CA GLY A 35 8.59 9.08 -17.97
C GLY A 35 8.60 8.34 -16.65
N GLY A 36 8.64 9.07 -15.53
CA GLY A 36 8.77 8.55 -14.17
C GLY A 36 7.88 7.33 -13.86
N HIS A 37 8.14 6.69 -12.74
CA HIS A 37 7.46 5.44 -12.41
C HIS A 37 5.94 5.61 -12.20
N THR A 38 5.13 4.61 -12.53
CA THR A 38 3.65 4.60 -12.38
C THR A 38 3.18 3.52 -11.41
N TYR A 39 4.03 3.23 -10.43
CA TYR A 39 3.88 2.15 -9.47
C TYR A 39 4.27 2.64 -8.08
N ILE A 40 3.87 1.88 -7.05
CA ILE A 40 4.30 2.12 -5.68
C ILE A 40 5.59 1.34 -5.45
N GLN A 41 6.63 1.99 -4.90
CA GLN A 41 7.92 1.34 -4.67
C GLN A 41 8.04 0.81 -3.24
N VAL A 42 8.38 -0.48 -3.11
CA VAL A 42 8.82 -1.04 -1.83
C VAL A 42 10.34 -0.83 -1.71
N PRO A 43 10.83 -0.04 -0.73
CA PRO A 43 12.25 0.20 -0.55
C PRO A 43 12.96 -1.09 -0.11
N LYS A 44 14.23 -1.26 -0.48
CA LYS A 44 15.04 -2.48 -0.21
C LYS A 44 14.92 -2.98 1.24
N ARG A 45 14.89 -2.05 2.21
CA ARG A 45 14.81 -2.38 3.64
C ARG A 45 13.47 -3.00 4.08
N LEU A 46 12.41 -2.84 3.31
CA LEU A 46 11.07 -3.41 3.56
C LEU A 46 10.75 -4.59 2.62
N VAL A 47 11.72 -5.00 1.78
CA VAL A 47 11.51 -6.13 0.85
C VAL A 47 11.40 -7.45 1.60
N ALA A 48 12.19 -7.65 2.66
CA ALA A 48 12.07 -8.85 3.49
C ALA A 48 10.67 -8.94 4.14
N ASP A 49 10.16 -7.82 4.62
CA ASP A 49 8.84 -7.70 5.27
C ASP A 49 7.71 -8.07 4.31
N VAL A 50 7.71 -7.49 3.10
CA VAL A 50 6.66 -7.81 2.11
C VAL A 50 6.75 -9.25 1.64
N LEU A 51 7.95 -9.81 1.46
CA LEU A 51 8.14 -11.20 1.07
C LEU A 51 7.69 -12.17 2.17
N ALA A 52 7.93 -11.84 3.44
CA ALA A 52 7.42 -12.60 4.58
C ALA A 52 5.89 -12.63 4.59
N PHE A 53 5.23 -11.49 4.39
CA PHE A 53 3.77 -11.40 4.27
C PHE A 53 3.24 -12.19 3.07
N LEU A 54 3.90 -12.08 1.91
CA LEU A 54 3.53 -12.79 0.68
C LEU A 54 3.78 -14.30 0.77
N ARG A 55 4.64 -14.73 1.69
CA ARG A 55 5.14 -16.11 1.84
C ARG A 55 5.88 -16.59 0.60
N GLU A 56 6.68 -15.69 0.03
CA GLU A 56 7.35 -15.88 -1.26
C GLU A 56 8.84 -15.54 -1.18
N ALA A 57 9.62 -16.10 -2.10
CA ALA A 57 10.99 -15.66 -2.33
C ALA A 57 11.01 -14.37 -3.17
N TYR A 58 12.17 -13.69 -3.22
CA TYR A 58 12.32 -12.55 -4.12
C TYR A 58 12.10 -13.01 -5.57
N PRO A 59 11.21 -12.36 -6.34
CA PRO A 59 10.84 -12.84 -7.67
C PRO A 59 11.97 -12.73 -8.68
N ASP A 60 12.00 -13.69 -9.60
CA ASP A 60 12.86 -13.64 -10.78
C ASP A 60 12.48 -12.47 -11.71
N LYS A 61 13.45 -12.03 -12.52
CA LYS A 61 13.24 -10.94 -13.46
C LYS A 61 12.13 -11.26 -14.46
N GLY A 62 11.11 -10.40 -14.49
CA GLY A 62 9.98 -10.54 -15.40
C GLY A 62 8.87 -11.48 -14.91
N VAL A 63 8.97 -12.01 -13.70
CA VAL A 63 7.94 -12.87 -13.08
C VAL A 63 7.34 -12.14 -11.88
N PRO A 64 6.04 -11.81 -11.88
CA PRO A 64 5.40 -11.22 -10.71
C PRO A 64 5.02 -12.26 -9.65
N VAL A 65 5.06 -11.84 -8.39
CA VAL A 65 4.23 -12.44 -7.34
C VAL A 65 2.84 -11.82 -7.43
N ILE A 66 1.81 -12.65 -7.44
CA ILE A 66 0.42 -12.22 -7.61
C ILE A 66 -0.35 -12.59 -6.36
N LEU A 67 -1.02 -11.60 -5.77
CA LEU A 67 -1.84 -11.78 -4.58
C LEU A 67 -3.28 -11.38 -4.89
N GLU A 68 -4.24 -12.21 -4.52
CA GLU A 68 -5.65 -11.84 -4.53
C GLU A 68 -5.97 -11.07 -3.25
N VAL A 69 -6.56 -9.88 -3.41
CA VAL A 69 -6.82 -8.96 -2.30
C VAL A 69 -8.26 -8.46 -2.34
N ASN A 70 -8.92 -8.48 -1.19
CA ASN A 70 -10.26 -7.95 -1.01
C ASN A 70 -10.19 -6.48 -0.58
N ASN A 71 -11.26 -5.72 -0.79
CA ASN A 71 -11.35 -4.34 -0.35
C ASN A 71 -11.93 -4.25 1.07
N ARG A 72 -11.16 -3.77 2.05
CA ARG A 72 -11.62 -3.67 3.44
C ARG A 72 -12.85 -2.78 3.62
N ALA A 73 -12.94 -1.69 2.88
CA ALA A 73 -14.05 -0.73 2.95
C ALA A 73 -15.30 -1.23 2.21
N ARG A 74 -15.13 -2.12 1.23
CA ARG A 74 -16.20 -2.67 0.39
C ARG A 74 -16.05 -4.18 0.23
N PRO A 75 -16.37 -4.96 1.29
CA PRO A 75 -16.21 -6.42 1.29
C PRO A 75 -17.18 -7.15 0.36
N ASP A 76 -18.14 -6.43 -0.22
CA ASP A 76 -19.07 -6.93 -1.23
C ASP A 76 -18.48 -6.98 -2.65
N LEU A 77 -17.33 -6.34 -2.88
CA LEU A 77 -16.65 -6.37 -4.18
C LEU A 77 -15.84 -7.66 -4.35
N GLU A 78 -15.73 -8.11 -5.60
CA GLU A 78 -14.82 -9.21 -5.95
C GLU A 78 -13.37 -8.85 -5.64
N ALA A 79 -12.59 -9.88 -5.26
CA ALA A 79 -11.16 -9.74 -5.03
C ALA A 79 -10.42 -9.31 -6.30
N GLU A 80 -9.41 -8.48 -6.13
CA GLU A 80 -8.59 -7.94 -7.22
C GLU A 80 -7.17 -8.53 -7.17
N ARG A 81 -6.52 -8.61 -8.34
CA ARG A 81 -5.13 -9.07 -8.43
C ARG A 81 -4.16 -7.92 -8.18
N LEU A 82 -3.32 -8.07 -7.17
CA LEU A 82 -2.21 -7.19 -6.86
C LEU A 82 -0.89 -7.83 -7.28
N GLU A 83 -0.09 -7.11 -8.06
CA GLU A 83 1.16 -7.65 -8.62
C GLU A 83 2.40 -6.99 -8.01
N PHE A 84 3.27 -7.81 -7.46
CA PHE A 84 4.57 -7.43 -6.93
C PHE A 84 5.67 -7.90 -7.87
N TRP A 85 6.50 -6.97 -8.34
CA TRP A 85 7.58 -7.26 -9.28
C TRP A 85 8.92 -6.90 -8.65
N GLU A 86 9.98 -7.55 -9.13
CA GLU A 86 11.34 -7.09 -8.86
C GLU A 86 11.54 -5.64 -9.31
N LYS A 87 12.53 -5.00 -8.69
CA LYS A 87 13.11 -3.76 -9.18
C LYS A 87 14.62 -3.71 -8.95
N SER A 88 15.30 -2.92 -9.77
CA SER A 88 16.73 -2.63 -9.63
C SER A 88 17.16 -2.29 -8.20
N SER A 89 18.37 -2.74 -7.86
CA SER A 89 18.99 -2.58 -6.53
C SER A 89 18.27 -3.34 -5.40
N GLY A 90 17.58 -4.44 -5.72
CA GLY A 90 16.91 -5.29 -4.74
C GLY A 90 15.69 -4.63 -4.09
N ARG A 91 15.03 -3.74 -4.82
CA ARG A 91 13.74 -3.13 -4.43
C ARG A 91 12.61 -3.97 -5.02
N MET A 92 11.38 -3.73 -4.59
CA MET A 92 10.21 -4.25 -5.30
C MET A 92 9.29 -3.10 -5.71
N ARG A 93 8.33 -3.41 -6.58
CA ARG A 93 7.27 -2.48 -6.97
C ARG A 93 5.92 -3.18 -6.97
N ILE A 94 4.89 -2.44 -6.56
CA ILE A 94 3.50 -2.80 -6.74
C ILE A 94 3.04 -2.18 -8.05
N ALA A 95 2.89 -3.01 -9.08
CA ALA A 95 2.61 -2.54 -10.44
C ALA A 95 1.15 -2.09 -10.60
N ARG A 96 0.88 -1.38 -11.71
CA ARG A 96 -0.48 -0.98 -12.14
C ARG A 96 -1.21 -0.02 -11.21
N GLN A 97 -0.49 0.83 -10.50
CA GLN A 97 -1.09 1.73 -9.51
C GLN A 97 -1.40 3.12 -10.06
N ASN A 98 -1.10 3.45 -11.30
CA ASN A 98 -1.49 4.75 -11.84
C ASN A 98 -2.98 4.79 -12.26
N ARG A 99 -3.80 5.63 -11.62
CA ARG A 99 -5.26 5.62 -11.83
C ARG A 99 -5.69 6.10 -13.22
N HIS A 100 -4.87 6.90 -13.89
CA HIS A 100 -5.21 7.51 -15.18
C HIS A 100 -4.80 6.66 -16.38
N GLY A 101 -3.91 5.69 -16.18
CA GLY A 101 -3.42 4.81 -17.25
C GLY A 101 -3.68 3.33 -17.02
N GLN A 102 -4.05 2.93 -15.80
CA GLN A 102 -4.13 1.52 -15.40
C GLN A 102 -5.26 1.29 -14.40
N ALA A 103 -5.71 0.03 -14.28
CA ALA A 103 -6.64 -0.37 -13.24
C ALA A 103 -5.90 -0.45 -11.89
N ARG A 104 -5.90 0.66 -11.15
CA ARG A 104 -5.45 0.69 -9.76
C ARG A 104 -6.34 -0.22 -8.91
N LEU A 105 -5.75 -0.80 -7.86
CA LEU A 105 -6.50 -1.47 -6.82
C LEU A 105 -7.57 -0.53 -6.23
N ARG A 106 -8.85 -0.96 -6.22
CA ARG A 106 -9.97 -0.09 -5.78
C ARG A 106 -9.86 0.31 -4.32
N ALA A 107 -9.26 -0.54 -3.47
CA ALA A 107 -9.00 -0.19 -2.07
C ALA A 107 -8.13 1.08 -1.90
N TRP A 108 -7.39 1.48 -2.94
CA TRP A 108 -6.56 2.68 -2.99
C TRP A 108 -7.06 3.70 -4.03
N SER A 109 -8.37 3.71 -4.27
CA SER A 109 -9.00 4.64 -5.21
C SER A 109 -9.66 5.83 -4.50
N PRO A 110 -9.76 7.00 -5.16
CA PRO A 110 -10.42 8.17 -4.57
C PRO A 110 -11.88 7.94 -4.20
N GLU A 111 -12.58 7.04 -4.90
CA GLU A 111 -13.95 6.64 -4.59
C GLU A 111 -14.07 5.92 -3.24
N MET A 112 -12.97 5.36 -2.72
CA MET A 112 -12.87 4.79 -1.37
C MET A 112 -12.30 5.78 -0.35
N GLY A 113 -12.10 7.04 -0.74
CA GLY A 113 -11.53 8.11 0.09
C GLY A 113 -10.00 8.20 0.04
N PHE A 114 -9.33 7.43 -0.82
CA PHE A 114 -7.88 7.49 -0.96
C PHE A 114 -7.44 8.86 -1.48
N PRO A 115 -6.38 9.49 -0.92
CA PRO A 115 -5.95 10.81 -1.36
C PRO A 115 -5.61 10.86 -2.86
N SER A 116 -6.01 11.92 -3.54
CA SER A 116 -5.79 12.13 -4.97
C SER A 116 -5.14 13.47 -5.27
N LEU A 117 -4.51 13.55 -6.43
CA LEU A 117 -4.05 14.81 -7.01
C LEU A 117 -4.87 15.15 -8.25
N GLU A 118 -5.04 16.44 -8.47
CA GLU A 118 -5.58 17.02 -9.68
C GLU A 118 -4.54 17.11 -10.78
N GLN A 119 -5.01 17.31 -12.01
CA GLN A 119 -4.12 17.50 -13.16
C GLN A 119 -3.19 18.70 -12.93
N TYR A 120 -1.95 18.61 -13.41
CA TYR A 120 -0.89 19.61 -13.27
C TYR A 120 -0.32 19.81 -11.87
N GLN A 121 -0.82 19.08 -10.86
CA GLN A 121 -0.17 19.05 -9.56
C GLN A 121 1.13 18.23 -9.60
N ASP A 122 2.11 18.64 -8.80
CA ASP A 122 3.44 18.06 -8.79
C ASP A 122 3.78 17.32 -7.47
N THR A 123 5.07 17.00 -7.27
CA THR A 123 5.52 16.33 -6.05
C THR A 123 5.46 17.23 -4.80
N GLY A 124 5.55 18.55 -4.95
CA GLY A 124 5.37 19.52 -3.87
C GLY A 124 3.91 19.63 -3.43
N ASP A 125 2.97 19.58 -4.36
CA ASP A 125 1.54 19.47 -4.04
C ASP A 125 1.24 18.17 -3.29
N ALA A 126 1.82 17.05 -3.74
CA ALA A 126 1.73 15.77 -3.06
C ALA A 126 2.28 15.82 -1.63
N ALA A 127 3.39 16.53 -1.41
CA ALA A 127 3.95 16.71 -0.07
C ALA A 127 3.01 17.52 0.82
N THR A 128 2.50 18.65 0.32
CA THR A 128 1.55 19.51 1.03
C THR A 128 0.29 18.73 1.42
N LEU A 129 -0.25 17.91 0.51
CA LEU A 129 -1.40 17.07 0.79
C LEU A 129 -1.10 16.04 1.87
N LEU A 130 0.00 15.30 1.75
CA LEU A 130 0.39 14.29 2.74
C LEU A 130 0.60 14.92 4.13
N ASP A 131 1.23 16.09 4.21
CA ASP A 131 1.41 16.81 5.47
C ASP A 131 0.06 17.24 6.06
N SER A 132 -0.87 17.71 5.23
CA SER A 132 -2.20 18.17 5.67
C SER A 132 -3.06 17.04 6.27
N ILE A 133 -2.86 15.80 5.81
CA ILE A 133 -3.55 14.60 6.30
C ILE A 133 -2.73 13.81 7.33
N GLY A 134 -1.54 14.29 7.70
CA GLY A 134 -0.65 13.64 8.68
C GLY A 134 0.00 12.35 8.19
N GLY A 135 0.15 12.17 6.86
CA GLY A 135 0.74 11.00 6.23
C GLY A 135 -0.28 10.00 5.70
N LEU A 136 0.20 9.05 4.91
CA LEU A 136 -0.60 8.02 4.24
C LEU A 136 0.14 6.69 4.24
N HIS A 137 -0.47 5.65 4.78
CA HIS A 137 0.02 4.28 4.70
C HIS A 137 -0.97 3.43 3.93
N ILE A 138 -0.45 2.62 3.00
CA ILE A 138 -1.20 1.49 2.46
C ILE A 138 -0.93 0.26 3.32
N TYR A 139 -1.88 -0.65 3.41
CA TYR A 139 -1.67 -1.91 4.11
C TYR A 139 -2.36 -3.10 3.44
N LEU A 140 -1.85 -4.28 3.75
CA LEU A 140 -2.45 -5.58 3.50
C LEU A 140 -2.59 -6.30 4.84
N ALA A 141 -3.79 -6.78 5.15
CA ALA A 141 -4.08 -7.54 6.36
C ALA A 141 -4.55 -8.95 5.98
N ARG A 142 -3.93 -9.97 6.55
CA ARG A 142 -4.37 -11.36 6.41
C ARG A 142 -5.20 -11.74 7.62
N ALA A 143 -6.41 -12.20 7.38
CA ALA A 143 -7.29 -12.71 8.42
C ALA A 143 -6.97 -14.18 8.73
N ALA A 144 -7.54 -14.71 9.82
CA ALA A 144 -7.31 -16.08 10.27
C ALA A 144 -7.75 -17.17 9.28
N ASP A 145 -8.67 -16.85 8.37
CA ASP A 145 -9.11 -17.73 7.28
C ASP A 145 -8.14 -17.71 6.07
N GLY A 146 -7.08 -16.90 6.13
CA GLY A 146 -6.10 -16.70 5.07
C GLY A 146 -6.46 -15.59 4.08
N THR A 147 -7.68 -15.06 4.13
CA THR A 147 -8.16 -13.99 3.25
C THR A 147 -7.34 -12.73 3.45
N VAL A 148 -6.87 -12.13 2.35
CA VAL A 148 -6.14 -10.85 2.38
C VAL A 148 -7.05 -9.70 2.04
N TRP A 149 -6.91 -8.63 2.82
CA TRP A 149 -7.65 -7.38 2.73
C TRP A 149 -6.70 -6.21 2.53
N ALA A 150 -6.96 -5.38 1.53
CA ALA A 150 -6.24 -4.14 1.31
C ALA A 150 -7.01 -2.95 1.89
N GLY A 151 -6.26 -1.97 2.38
CA GLY A 151 -6.78 -0.69 2.82
C GLY A 151 -5.66 0.34 2.95
N TYR A 152 -6.00 1.47 3.57
CA TYR A 152 -5.06 2.53 3.87
C TYR A 152 -5.46 3.25 5.16
N THR A 153 -4.52 3.98 5.73
CA THR A 153 -4.69 4.83 6.91
C THR A 153 -4.07 6.20 6.65
N VAL A 154 -4.58 7.21 7.34
CA VAL A 154 -4.07 8.58 7.29
C VAL A 154 -3.86 9.12 8.70
N GLY A 155 -2.93 10.05 8.86
CA GLY A 155 -2.73 10.76 10.10
C GLY A 155 -2.24 9.90 11.27
N ASN A 156 -2.79 10.20 12.44
CA ASN A 156 -2.50 9.53 13.70
C ASN A 156 -3.58 8.51 14.05
N PRO A 157 -3.24 7.42 14.75
CA PRO A 157 -4.24 6.46 15.20
C PRO A 157 -5.20 7.11 16.20
N SER A 158 -6.45 6.65 16.23
CA SER A 158 -7.34 6.92 17.36
C SER A 158 -6.78 6.29 18.65
N GLU A 159 -7.35 6.63 19.82
CA GLU A 159 -6.96 5.99 21.08
C GLU A 159 -7.12 4.46 21.00
N ALA A 160 -8.24 3.98 20.44
CA ALA A 160 -8.47 2.55 20.23
C ALA A 160 -7.45 1.93 19.26
N ASP A 161 -7.19 2.58 18.13
CA ASP A 161 -6.23 2.09 17.13
C ASP A 161 -4.80 2.05 17.67
N SER A 162 -4.45 2.98 18.56
CA SER A 162 -3.12 3.04 19.19
C SER A 162 -2.81 1.84 20.08
N GLN A 163 -3.85 1.11 20.53
CA GLN A 163 -3.71 -0.10 21.32
C GLN A 163 -3.57 -1.36 20.46
N LEU A 164 -3.72 -1.25 19.13
CA LEU A 164 -3.50 -2.38 18.23
C LEU A 164 -2.01 -2.77 18.24
N PRO A 165 -1.69 -4.08 18.22
CA PRO A 165 -0.31 -4.55 18.35
C PRO A 165 0.59 -4.21 17.14
N PHE A 166 0.01 -3.68 16.06
CA PHE A 166 0.68 -3.26 14.82
C PHE A 166 0.53 -1.75 14.56
N ALA A 167 0.05 -0.97 15.54
CA ALA A 167 -0.21 0.45 15.34
C ALA A 167 1.05 1.24 14.95
N ASP A 168 2.20 0.82 15.46
CA ASP A 168 3.51 1.42 15.20
C ASP A 168 3.96 1.30 13.74
N ILE A 169 3.47 0.32 12.97
CA ILE A 169 3.77 0.20 11.54
C ILE A 169 2.69 0.81 10.64
N LEU A 170 1.53 1.17 11.17
CA LEU A 170 0.36 1.54 10.36
C LEU A 170 0.04 3.04 10.35
N TRP A 171 0.67 3.84 11.22
CA TRP A 171 0.46 5.29 11.28
C TRP A 171 1.75 6.08 11.51
N GLY A 172 1.64 7.41 11.46
CA GLY A 172 2.69 8.34 11.87
C GLY A 172 3.92 8.33 10.96
N ASP A 173 5.12 8.41 11.54
CA ASP A 173 6.39 8.48 10.80
C ASP A 173 7.05 7.14 10.52
N SER A 174 6.42 6.06 10.96
CA SER A 174 6.86 4.74 10.59
C SER A 174 6.85 4.56 9.08
N PRO A 175 7.88 3.96 8.50
CA PRO A 175 7.90 3.67 7.06
C PRO A 175 6.98 2.53 6.67
N GLY A 176 6.34 1.86 7.64
CA GLY A 176 5.68 0.58 7.48
C GLY A 176 6.58 -0.57 7.91
N GLY A 177 6.09 -1.78 7.69
CA GLY A 177 6.78 -3.00 8.10
C GLY A 177 5.87 -4.22 7.99
N TYR A 178 6.25 -5.29 8.67
CA TYR A 178 5.46 -6.50 8.78
C TYR A 178 5.26 -6.86 10.26
N TRP A 179 4.01 -7.19 10.59
CA TRP A 179 3.61 -7.70 11.88
C TRP A 179 2.89 -9.03 11.69
N ARG A 180 3.10 -9.94 12.64
CA ARG A 180 2.38 -11.21 12.71
C ARG A 180 1.99 -11.49 14.15
N TYR A 181 0.77 -11.98 14.34
CA TYR A 181 0.32 -12.49 15.61
C TYR A 181 1.14 -13.73 15.99
N GLU A 182 1.89 -13.61 17.08
CA GLU A 182 2.52 -14.74 17.74
C GLU A 182 1.62 -15.19 18.89
N ALA A 183 1.06 -16.40 18.77
CA ALA A 183 0.30 -16.96 19.87
C ALA A 183 1.23 -17.09 21.10
N PRO A 184 0.78 -16.72 22.31
CA PRO A 184 1.60 -16.85 23.50
C PRO A 184 2.04 -18.31 23.63
N THR A 185 3.35 -18.53 23.64
CA THR A 185 3.96 -19.82 23.96
C THR A 185 3.54 -20.18 25.37
N LYS A 186 2.85 -21.31 25.51
CA LYS A 186 2.44 -21.87 26.81
C LYS A 186 3.65 -22.33 27.61
#